data_AF-A0AAU2JHF3-F1
#
_entry.id   AF-A0AAU2JHF3-F1
#
_cell.length_a   1.000
_cell.length_b   1.000
_cell.length_c   1.000
_cell.angle_alpha   90.00
_cell.angle_beta   90.00
_cell.angle_gamma   90.00
#
_symmetry.space_group_name_H-M   'P 1'
#
loop_
_entity.id
_entity.type
_entity.pdbx_description
1 polymer ?
#
loop_
_entity_poly.entity_id
_entity_poly.type
_entity_poly.pdbx_seq_one_letter_code
_entity_poly.pdbx_strand_id
1 'polypeptide(L)'
;MSQDHTHPGPTVTTVPGATFGADHDADMSVVALLIAARIADCNPCEKKLTARILKGDQLVLAGLAASLPPLPPHDIRVGTSTVYPLLRSRSGSMILGIIGAMPQSARADLLADTVDYWSGKMPRRADASSVVIELPEPAGPEEFLNGIVEIRRMPRSTG
;
A
#
# COMPACT_ATOMS: atom_id res chain seq x y z
N MET A 1 -21.33 22.12 -5.19
CA MET A 1 -22.11 20.91 -4.85
C MET A 1 -21.19 19.71 -5.06
N SER A 2 -20.60 19.18 -4.00
CA SER A 2 -19.80 17.95 -4.10
C SER A 2 -20.78 16.78 -4.08
N GLN A 3 -21.05 16.19 -5.25
CA GLN A 3 -21.71 14.89 -5.27
C GLN A 3 -20.73 13.87 -4.67
N ASP A 4 -21.11 13.24 -3.57
CA ASP A 4 -20.37 12.09 -3.04
C ASP A 4 -20.68 10.90 -3.94
N HIS A 5 -19.80 10.69 -4.94
CA HIS A 5 -19.85 9.50 -5.77
C HIS A 5 -19.28 8.32 -4.97
N THR A 6 -20.05 7.25 -4.89
CA THR A 6 -19.58 5.96 -4.35
C THR A 6 -19.25 5.07 -5.53
N HIS A 7 -18.04 4.52 -5.53
CA HIS A 7 -17.59 3.57 -6.54
C HIS A 7 -17.49 2.17 -5.93
N PRO A 8 -17.96 1.12 -6.61
CA PRO A 8 -17.70 -0.25 -6.19
C PRO A 8 -16.19 -0.50 -6.26
N GLY A 9 -15.61 -1.06 -5.20
CA GLY A 9 -14.19 -1.26 -5.10
C GLY A 9 -13.81 -2.08 -3.87
N PRO A 10 -12.51 -2.38 -3.74
CA PRO A 10 -12.01 -3.32 -2.74
C PRO A 10 -12.30 -2.83 -1.32
N THR A 11 -12.32 -3.75 -0.37
CA THR A 11 -12.13 -3.41 1.04
C THR A 11 -10.65 -3.53 1.35
N VAL A 12 -10.07 -2.55 2.05
CA VAL A 12 -8.68 -2.60 2.53
C VAL A 12 -8.72 -2.75 4.04
N THR A 13 -8.01 -3.74 4.57
CA THR A 13 -7.97 -3.97 6.01
C THR A 13 -7.27 -2.80 6.73
N THR A 14 -7.66 -2.55 7.98
CA THR A 14 -6.96 -1.61 8.85
C THR A 14 -5.51 -2.03 9.05
N VAL A 15 -4.61 -1.06 9.16
CA VAL A 15 -3.19 -1.32 9.40
C VAL A 15 -2.90 -1.10 10.89
N PRO A 16 -2.41 -2.12 11.62
CA PRO A 16 -2.09 -1.99 13.03
C PRO A 16 -0.97 -0.96 13.26
N GLY A 17 -1.27 0.11 14.01
CA GLY A 17 -0.31 1.20 14.26
C GLY A 17 0.93 0.75 15.01
N ALA A 18 0.78 -0.24 15.87
CA ALA A 18 1.86 -0.78 16.69
C ALA A 18 3.05 -1.26 15.85
N THR A 19 2.80 -1.81 14.66
CA THR A 19 3.86 -2.28 13.74
C THR A 19 4.70 -1.13 13.17
N PHE A 20 4.17 0.10 13.19
CA PHE A 20 4.84 1.33 12.79
C PHE A 20 5.28 2.20 13.97
N GLY A 21 5.11 1.72 15.21
CA GLY A 21 5.37 2.52 16.41
C GLY A 21 4.35 3.64 16.64
N ALA A 22 3.17 3.55 16.02
CA ALA A 22 2.04 4.45 16.25
C ALA A 22 1.12 3.88 17.34
N ASP A 23 0.42 4.78 18.04
CA ASP A 23 -0.53 4.50 19.12
C ASP A 23 -1.98 4.30 18.64
N HIS A 24 -2.21 4.37 17.33
CA HIS A 24 -3.51 4.23 16.70
C HIS A 24 -3.39 3.45 15.38
N ASP A 25 -4.44 2.73 15.01
CA ASP A 25 -4.52 2.00 13.75
C ASP A 25 -4.92 2.93 12.60
N ALA A 26 -4.38 2.66 11.41
CA ALA A 26 -4.72 3.42 10.21
C ALA A 26 -6.03 2.90 9.58
N ASP A 27 -6.97 3.82 9.40
CA ASP A 27 -8.19 3.58 8.62
C ASP A 27 -7.90 3.64 7.12
N MET A 28 -7.89 2.47 6.48
CA MET A 28 -7.62 2.32 5.05
C MET A 28 -8.87 2.48 4.18
N SER A 29 -10.03 2.83 4.75
CA SER A 29 -11.27 3.04 4.00
C SER A 29 -11.13 4.15 2.95
N VAL A 30 -10.34 5.19 3.23
CA VAL A 30 -10.08 6.27 2.26
C VAL A 30 -9.24 5.79 1.06
N VAL A 31 -8.35 4.82 1.29
CA VAL A 31 -7.53 4.19 0.25
C VAL A 31 -8.39 3.27 -0.61
N ALA A 32 -9.24 2.46 0.02
CA ALA A 32 -10.25 1.64 -0.66
C ALA A 32 -11.08 2.47 -1.66
N LEU A 33 -11.60 3.62 -1.20
CA LEU A 33 -12.34 4.56 -2.04
C LEU A 33 -11.49 5.16 -3.16
N LEU A 34 -10.21 5.44 -2.91
CA LEU A 34 -9.31 5.98 -3.93
C LEU A 34 -9.04 4.95 -5.03
N ILE A 35 -8.78 3.69 -4.66
CA ILE A 35 -8.61 2.60 -5.62
C ILE A 35 -9.90 2.37 -6.40
N ALA A 36 -11.06 2.41 -5.74
CA ALA A 36 -12.37 2.31 -6.39
C ALA A 36 -12.59 3.44 -7.42
N ALA A 37 -12.26 4.68 -7.06
CA ALA A 37 -12.33 5.83 -7.95
C ALA A 37 -11.38 5.68 -9.14
N ARG A 38 -10.17 5.14 -8.92
CA ARG A 38 -9.18 4.86 -9.98
C ARG A 38 -9.68 3.81 -10.97
N ILE A 39 -10.23 2.70 -10.50
CA ILE A 39 -10.85 1.66 -11.34
C ILE A 39 -12.06 2.22 -12.09
N ALA A 40 -12.78 3.16 -11.47
CA ALA A 40 -13.88 3.87 -12.09
C ALA A 40 -13.43 4.99 -13.07
N ASP A 41 -12.14 5.27 -13.20
CA ASP A 41 -11.59 6.38 -13.99
C ASP A 41 -12.22 7.75 -13.61
N CYS A 42 -12.51 7.92 -12.32
CA CYS A 42 -13.20 9.09 -11.78
C CYS A 42 -12.19 10.13 -11.26
N ASN A 43 -11.64 10.91 -12.19
CA ASN A 43 -10.71 12.01 -11.91
C ASN A 43 -11.10 12.97 -10.76
N PRO A 44 -12.36 13.43 -10.60
CA PRO A 44 -12.71 14.33 -9.50
C PRO A 44 -12.63 13.65 -8.13
N CYS A 45 -13.06 12.39 -8.04
CA CYS A 45 -12.96 11.59 -6.82
C CYS A 45 -11.51 11.27 -6.48
N GLU A 46 -10.72 10.89 -7.48
CA GLU A 46 -9.28 10.63 -7.31
C GLU A 46 -8.57 11.86 -6.70
N LYS A 47 -8.77 13.05 -7.29
CA LYS A 47 -8.16 14.30 -6.76
C LYS A 47 -8.62 14.62 -5.33
N LYS A 48 -9.92 14.47 -5.03
CA LYS A 48 -10.48 14.75 -3.69
C LYS A 48 -9.88 13.80 -2.64
N LEU A 49 -9.82 12.50 -2.95
CA LEU A 49 -9.35 11.46 -2.03
C LEU A 49 -7.83 11.52 -1.86
N THR A 50 -7.07 11.75 -2.92
CA THR A 50 -5.61 11.99 -2.87
C THR A 50 -5.28 13.17 -1.96
N ALA A 51 -5.97 14.30 -2.11
CA ALA A 51 -5.77 15.45 -1.23
C ALA A 51 -6.11 15.16 0.24
N ARG A 52 -7.12 14.31 0.49
CA ARG A 52 -7.51 13.88 1.84
C ARG A 52 -6.45 13.00 2.49
N ILE A 53 -5.89 12.05 1.74
CA ILE A 53 -4.83 11.16 2.24
C ILE A 53 -3.55 11.96 2.53
N LEU A 54 -3.12 12.84 1.61
CA LEU A 54 -1.87 13.60 1.77
C LEU A 54 -1.89 14.59 2.94
N LYS A 55 -3.08 15.07 3.33
CA LYS A 55 -3.28 15.95 4.49
C LYS A 55 -3.62 15.19 5.78
N GLY A 56 -3.99 13.91 5.64
CA GLY A 56 -4.45 13.08 6.74
C GLY A 56 -3.31 12.35 7.42
N ASP A 57 -3.65 11.18 7.94
CA ASP A 57 -2.74 10.32 8.68
C ASP A 57 -1.65 9.74 7.76
N GLN A 58 -0.39 9.93 8.16
CA GLN A 58 0.78 9.43 7.44
C GLN A 58 0.95 7.92 7.59
N LEU A 59 0.35 7.30 8.61
CA LEU A 59 0.33 5.85 8.80
C LEU A 59 -0.39 5.15 7.64
N VAL A 60 -1.40 5.79 7.04
CA VAL A 60 -2.06 5.30 5.82
C VAL A 60 -1.06 5.17 4.66
N LEU A 61 -0.20 6.18 4.47
CA LEU A 61 0.86 6.12 3.46
C LEU A 61 1.92 5.08 3.82
N ALA A 62 2.23 4.92 5.11
CA ALA A 62 3.19 3.93 5.60
C ALA A 62 2.72 2.50 5.36
N GLY A 63 1.45 2.19 5.64
CA GLY A 63 0.83 0.91 5.33
C GLY A 63 0.82 0.61 3.83
N LEU A 64 0.48 1.61 3.01
CA LEU A 64 0.56 1.48 1.55
C LEU A 64 1.99 1.22 1.07
N ALA A 65 2.96 1.94 1.62
CA ALA A 65 4.36 1.80 1.25
C ALA A 65 4.92 0.42 1.63
N ALA A 66 4.55 -0.11 2.80
CA ALA A 66 4.90 -1.45 3.24
C ALA A 66 4.31 -2.56 2.34
N SER A 67 3.20 -2.26 1.65
CA SER A 67 2.52 -3.18 0.74
C SER A 67 3.12 -3.27 -0.67
N LEU A 68 4.12 -2.43 -0.97
CA LEU A 68 4.77 -2.44 -2.28
C LEU A 68 5.56 -3.75 -2.51
N PRO A 69 5.65 -4.21 -3.78
CA PRO A 69 6.39 -5.42 -4.10
C PRO A 69 7.89 -5.31 -3.75
N PRO A 70 8.62 -6.42 -3.60
CA PRO A 70 10.05 -6.38 -3.29
C PRO A 70 10.92 -5.78 -4.41
N LEU A 71 10.43 -5.80 -5.65
CA LEU A 71 11.09 -5.14 -6.79
C LEU A 71 10.26 -3.95 -7.26
N PRO A 72 10.90 -2.81 -7.54
CA PRO A 72 10.20 -1.64 -8.07
C PRO A 72 9.51 -1.99 -9.38
N PRO A 73 8.23 -1.65 -9.54
CA PRO A 73 7.60 -1.61 -10.86
C PRO A 73 8.46 -0.77 -11.81
N HIS A 74 8.47 -1.14 -13.09
CA HIS A 74 9.33 -0.49 -14.09
C HIS A 74 9.03 1.01 -14.29
N ASP A 75 7.83 1.46 -13.89
CA ASP A 75 7.32 2.82 -14.11
C ASP A 75 7.01 3.57 -12.80
N ILE A 76 7.83 3.40 -11.76
CA ILE A 76 7.67 4.19 -10.52
C ILE A 76 8.10 5.65 -10.70
N ARG A 77 7.38 6.55 -10.04
CA ARG A 77 7.65 7.99 -10.04
C ARG A 77 8.91 8.31 -9.23
N VAL A 78 9.53 9.46 -9.53
CA VAL A 78 10.83 9.88 -8.97
C VAL A 78 10.79 9.98 -7.44
N GLY A 79 9.69 10.50 -6.87
CA GLY A 79 9.53 10.57 -5.41
C GLY A 79 9.56 9.19 -4.74
N THR A 80 8.91 8.20 -5.36
CA THR A 80 8.86 6.81 -4.88
C THR A 80 10.20 6.10 -5.04
N SER A 81 10.87 6.28 -6.18
CA SER A 81 12.16 5.65 -6.49
C SER A 81 13.23 6.00 -5.46
N THR A 82 13.21 7.24 -4.96
CA THR A 82 14.16 7.73 -3.96
C THR A 82 14.02 7.00 -2.61
N VAL A 83 12.80 6.59 -2.25
CA VAL A 83 12.51 5.97 -0.95
C VAL A 83 12.33 4.46 -1.02
N TYR A 84 12.13 3.90 -2.21
CA TYR A 84 11.98 2.45 -2.43
C TYR A 84 13.04 1.60 -1.73
N PRO A 85 14.35 1.95 -1.76
CA PRO A 85 15.37 1.18 -1.06
C PRO A 85 15.24 1.27 0.46
N LEU A 86 14.72 2.38 0.98
CA LEU A 86 14.56 2.63 2.42
C LEU A 86 13.32 1.95 2.98
N LEU A 87 12.23 1.88 2.19
CA LEU A 87 11.05 1.08 2.48
C LEU A 87 11.38 -0.42 2.58
N ARG A 88 12.52 -0.84 2.01
CA ARG A 88 13.04 -2.21 2.13
C ARG A 88 13.66 -2.51 3.51
N SER A 89 13.97 -1.49 4.31
CA SER A 89 14.41 -1.64 5.70
C SER A 89 13.17 -1.89 6.55
N ARG A 90 12.92 -3.16 6.86
CA ARG A 90 11.60 -3.69 7.23
C ARG A 90 10.95 -3.14 8.51
N SER A 91 11.60 -2.29 9.29
CA SER A 91 10.98 -1.70 10.49
C SER A 91 9.90 -0.68 10.11
N GLY A 92 8.65 -0.95 10.46
CA GLY A 92 7.52 -0.04 10.19
C GLY A 92 7.73 1.38 10.75
N SER A 93 8.39 1.50 11.92
CA SER A 93 8.74 2.81 12.49
C SER A 93 9.69 3.63 11.62
N MET A 94 10.58 2.97 10.88
CA MET A 94 11.49 3.62 9.94
C MET A 94 10.71 4.11 8.71
N ILE A 95 9.82 3.28 8.18
CA ILE A 95 8.93 3.63 7.07
C ILE A 95 8.11 4.89 7.40
N LEU A 96 7.47 4.92 8.58
CA LEU A 96 6.68 6.05 9.04
C LEU A 96 7.54 7.31 9.19
N GLY A 97 8.74 7.19 9.78
CA GLY A 97 9.68 8.30 9.92
C GLY A 97 10.15 8.87 8.58
N ILE A 98 10.47 8.01 7.61
CA ILE A 98 10.87 8.43 6.25
C ILE A 98 9.73 9.20 5.58
N ILE A 99 8.51 8.66 5.62
CA ILE A 99 7.33 9.29 5.03
C ILE A 99 7.04 10.63 5.69
N GLY A 100 7.21 10.73 7.01
CA GLY A 100 7.09 11.97 7.76
C GLY A 100 8.07 13.05 7.29
N ALA A 101 9.29 12.66 6.93
CA ALA A 101 10.34 13.56 6.43
C ALA A 101 10.23 13.89 4.93
N MET A 102 9.39 13.18 4.17
CA MET A 102 9.25 13.39 2.73
C MET A 102 8.48 14.67 2.37
N PRO A 103 8.92 15.40 1.33
CA PRO A 103 8.13 16.50 0.79
C PRO A 103 6.78 15.97 0.29
N GLN A 104 5.75 16.83 0.34
CA GLN A 104 4.39 16.44 -0.06
C GLN A 104 4.32 15.93 -1.51
N SER A 105 5.15 16.46 -2.42
CA SER A 105 5.24 15.97 -3.80
C SER A 105 5.71 14.52 -3.87
N ALA A 106 6.72 14.13 -3.09
CA ALA A 106 7.20 12.76 -3.06
C ALA A 106 6.20 11.81 -2.38
N ARG A 107 5.44 12.28 -1.38
CA ARG A 107 4.32 11.52 -0.81
C ARG A 107 3.18 11.31 -1.80
N ALA A 108 2.92 12.30 -2.67
CA ALA A 108 1.93 12.19 -3.73
C ALA A 108 2.35 11.15 -4.79
N ASP A 109 3.63 11.15 -5.16
CA ASP A 109 4.19 10.13 -6.06
C ASP A 109 4.05 8.72 -5.48
N LEU A 110 4.39 8.54 -4.20
CA LEU A 110 4.27 7.26 -3.49
C LEU A 110 2.82 6.76 -3.43
N LEU A 111 1.89 7.65 -3.12
CA LEU A 111 0.46 7.34 -3.11
C LEU A 111 -0.04 6.94 -4.50
N ALA A 112 0.38 7.67 -5.53
CA ALA A 112 -0.05 7.39 -6.89
C ALA A 112 0.50 6.04 -7.37
N ASP A 113 1.77 5.71 -7.08
CA ASP A 113 2.38 4.44 -7.48
C ASP A 113 1.75 3.24 -6.77
N THR A 114 1.44 3.38 -5.47
CA THR A 114 0.75 2.34 -4.70
C THR A 114 -0.68 2.11 -5.18
N VAL A 115 -1.41 3.19 -5.50
CA VAL A 115 -2.76 3.09 -6.06
C VAL A 115 -2.74 2.49 -7.47
N ASP A 116 -1.80 2.87 -8.32
CA ASP A 116 -1.64 2.30 -9.67
C ASP A 116 -1.31 0.80 -9.58
N TYR A 117 -0.42 0.41 -8.64
CA TYR A 117 -0.12 -1.00 -8.37
C TYR A 117 -1.36 -1.81 -7.98
N TRP A 118 -2.12 -1.35 -6.99
CA TRP A 118 -3.29 -2.09 -6.48
C TRP A 118 -4.46 -2.06 -7.45
N SER A 119 -4.74 -0.93 -8.09
CA SER A 119 -5.81 -0.84 -9.10
C SER A 119 -5.52 -1.71 -10.33
N GLY A 120 -4.25 -1.83 -10.75
CA GLY A 120 -3.83 -2.72 -11.84
C GLY A 120 -3.96 -4.21 -11.52
N LYS A 121 -4.02 -4.59 -10.24
CA LYS A 121 -4.22 -5.98 -9.78
C LYS A 121 -5.68 -6.38 -9.67
N MET A 122 -6.62 -5.44 -9.78
CA MET A 122 -8.04 -5.69 -9.54
C MET A 122 -8.81 -6.02 -10.82
N PRO A 123 -9.82 -6.91 -10.72
CA PRO A 123 -10.77 -7.11 -11.81
C PRO A 123 -11.64 -5.87 -12.00
N ARG A 124 -12.16 -5.64 -13.21
CA ARG A 124 -12.90 -4.41 -13.52
C ARG A 124 -14.26 -4.35 -12.78
N ARG A 125 -14.48 -3.21 -12.08
CA ARG A 125 -15.72 -2.63 -11.50
C ARG A 125 -16.71 -3.54 -10.73
N ALA A 126 -17.23 -4.63 -11.29
CA ALA A 126 -18.24 -5.44 -10.60
C ALA A 126 -17.60 -6.43 -9.61
N ASP A 127 -16.46 -7.00 -9.98
CA ASP A 127 -15.78 -8.02 -9.17
C ASP A 127 -14.80 -7.42 -8.15
N ALA A 128 -14.48 -6.14 -8.25
CA ALA A 128 -13.55 -5.49 -7.32
C ALA A 128 -14.13 -5.36 -5.90
N SER A 129 -15.45 -5.35 -5.75
CA SER A 129 -16.11 -5.18 -4.44
C SER A 129 -15.99 -6.40 -3.53
N SER A 130 -15.69 -7.57 -4.08
CA SER A 130 -15.43 -8.79 -3.32
C SER A 130 -13.94 -8.98 -2.98
N VAL A 131 -13.07 -8.08 -3.43
CA VAL A 131 -11.63 -8.15 -3.16
C VAL A 131 -11.32 -7.51 -1.82
N VAL A 132 -10.69 -8.28 -0.94
CA VAL A 132 -10.09 -7.78 0.30
C VAL A 132 -8.58 -7.64 0.07
N ILE A 133 -8.06 -6.42 0.25
CA ILE A 133 -6.62 -6.18 0.29
C ILE A 133 -6.18 -6.32 1.74
N GLU A 134 -5.47 -7.41 2.01
CA GLU A 134 -4.69 -7.56 3.23
C GLU A 134 -3.33 -6.92 3.01
N LEU A 135 -3.06 -5.84 3.74
CA LEU A 135 -1.76 -5.19 3.69
C LEU A 135 -0.79 -5.97 4.57
N PRO A 136 0.40 -6.34 4.06
CA PRO A 136 1.37 -7.08 4.85
C PRO A 136 1.84 -6.23 6.03
N GLU A 137 2.02 -6.87 7.18
CA GLU A 137 2.69 -6.22 8.31
C GLU A 137 4.16 -5.93 7.93
N PRO A 138 4.68 -4.74 8.23
CA PRO A 138 6.10 -4.48 8.05
C PRO A 138 6.87 -5.44 8.96
N ALA A 139 7.90 -6.11 8.42
CA ALA A 139 8.57 -7.14 9.21
C ALA A 139 9.16 -6.51 10.48
N GLY A 140 8.76 -7.02 11.65
CA GLY A 140 9.26 -6.52 12.92
C GLY A 140 10.79 -6.56 13.01
N PRO A 141 11.39 -5.90 14.01
CA PRO A 141 12.83 -5.89 14.20
C PRO A 141 13.49 -7.28 14.42
N GLU A 142 12.75 -8.39 14.39
CA GLU A 142 13.22 -9.72 14.80
C GLU A 142 13.06 -10.87 13.79
N GLU A 143 12.94 -10.62 12.48
CA GLU A 143 12.94 -11.70 11.46
C GLU A 143 14.21 -11.76 10.60
N PHE A 144 15.37 -11.47 11.19
CA PHE A 144 16.66 -11.72 10.54
C PHE A 144 17.35 -13.04 10.95
N LEU A 145 16.70 -13.91 11.74
CA LEU A 145 17.39 -15.09 12.26
C LEU A 145 16.76 -16.47 12.08
N ASN A 146 15.55 -16.64 11.52
CA ASN A 146 15.04 -18.01 11.28
C ASN A 146 14.18 -18.12 10.02
N GLY A 147 14.74 -18.66 8.95
CA GLY A 147 13.97 -18.97 7.75
C GLY A 147 14.83 -19.45 6.60
N ILE A 148 15.59 -20.52 6.84
CA ILE A 148 16.26 -21.29 5.79
C ILE A 148 15.24 -21.59 4.69
N VAL A 149 15.58 -21.25 3.44
CA VAL A 149 14.85 -21.69 2.24
C VAL A 149 15.05 -23.21 2.14
N GLU A 150 14.20 -24.00 2.80
CA GLU A 150 14.15 -25.44 2.60
C GLU A 150 13.43 -25.73 1.28
N ILE A 151 14.19 -25.84 0.19
CA ILE A 151 13.71 -26.37 -1.08
C ILE A 151 13.49 -27.88 -0.89
N ARG A 152 12.30 -28.30 -0.44
CA ARG A 152 11.92 -29.72 -0.51
C ARG A 152 11.75 -30.12 -1.98
N ARG A 153 12.78 -30.74 -2.56
CA ARG A 153 12.63 -31.58 -3.76
C ARG A 153 11.82 -32.82 -3.38
N MET A 154 10.67 -33.03 -4.02
CA MET A 154 10.00 -34.33 -3.98
C MET A 154 10.84 -35.38 -4.71
N PRO A 155 11.06 -36.58 -4.14
CA PRO A 155 11.60 -37.69 -4.90
C PRO A 155 10.55 -38.21 -5.88
N ARG A 156 10.94 -38.38 -7.14
CA ARG A 156 10.18 -39.15 -8.14
C ARG A 156 10.16 -40.61 -7.67
N SER A 157 8.98 -41.15 -7.37
CA SER A 157 8.79 -42.58 -7.15
C SER A 157 9.13 -43.35 -8.43
N THR A 158 10.14 -44.20 -8.36
CA THR A 158 10.38 -45.26 -9.34
C THR A 158 9.44 -46.42 -9.00
N GLY A 159 8.60 -46.78 -9.95
CA GLY A 159 7.79 -48.00 -9.98
C GLY A 159 7.69 -48.47 -11.41
#